data_AF-A0A6C0HZS5-F1
#
_entry.id   AF-A0A6C0HZS5-F1
#
_cell.length_a   1.000
_cell.length_b   1.000
_cell.length_c   1.000
_cell.angle_alpha   90.00
_cell.angle_beta   90.00
_cell.angle_gamma   90.00
#
_symmetry.space_group_name_H-M   'P 1'
#
loop_
_entity.id
_entity.type
_entity.pdbx_description
1 polymer ?
#
loop_
_entity_poly.entity_id
_entity_poly.type
_entity_poly.pdbx_seq_one_letter_code
_entity_poly.pdbx_strand_id
1 'polypeptide(L)'
;MKTKAIIFALVIFLLLDAVFIYLNYKVFNHQIIDVQRVVMIAKPIGIIVTYAVILFAFYYFILRTRRPVYEAALLGAIINGVYELTNYSLLKKWKLSTVVLDTLWGATSWGATTYITYQLF
;
A
#
# COMPACT_ATOMS: atom_id res chain seq x y z
N MET A 1 13.05 16.58 6.47
CA MET A 1 14.08 15.51 6.36
C MET A 1 15.05 15.82 5.25
N LYS A 2 16.28 15.28 5.29
CA LYS A 2 17.24 15.40 4.18
C LYS A 2 16.69 14.68 2.93
N THR A 3 16.96 15.21 1.74
CA THR A 3 16.48 14.65 0.45
C THR A 3 16.82 13.17 0.29
N LYS A 4 18.04 12.77 0.69
CA LYS A 4 18.49 11.37 0.64
C LYS A 4 17.59 10.42 1.45
N ALA A 5 17.11 10.86 2.61
CA ALA A 5 16.23 10.07 3.47
C ALA A 5 14.83 9.89 2.86
N ILE A 6 14.33 10.92 2.18
CA ILE A 6 13.04 10.86 1.48
C ILE A 6 13.12 9.89 0.30
N ILE A 7 14.15 10.01 -0.55
CA ILE A 7 14.35 9.09 -1.67
C ILE A 7 14.47 7.66 -1.17
N PHE A 8 15.24 7.43 -0.11
CA PHE A 8 15.37 6.13 0.52
C PHE A 8 14.01 5.56 0.98
N ALA A 9 13.20 6.37 1.69
CA ALA A 9 11.85 5.97 2.13
C ALA A 9 10.93 5.58 0.97
N LEU A 10 10.91 6.35 -0.10
CA LEU A 10 10.05 6.06 -1.26
C LEU A 10 10.48 4.78 -1.97
N VAL A 11 11.79 4.55 -2.11
CA VAL A 11 12.31 3.32 -2.72
C VAL A 11 12.04 2.10 -1.86
N ILE A 12 12.31 2.16 -0.55
CA ILE A 12 12.08 1.01 0.33
C ILE A 12 10.59 0.66 0.43
N PHE A 13 9.70 1.65 0.40
CA PHE A 13 8.25 1.43 0.33
C PHE A 13 7.86 0.61 -0.91
N LEU A 14 8.31 1.04 -2.10
CA LEU A 14 8.03 0.34 -3.35
C LEU A 14 8.58 -1.09 -3.37
N LEU A 15 9.78 -1.30 -2.82
CA LEU A 15 10.39 -2.63 -2.74
C LEU A 15 9.60 -3.55 -1.80
N LEU A 16 9.23 -3.07 -0.60
CA LEU A 16 8.41 -3.83 0.33
C LEU A 16 7.09 -4.23 -0.32
N ASP A 17 6.43 -3.29 -0.99
CA ASP A 17 5.14 -3.52 -1.61
C ASP A 17 5.22 -4.50 -2.79
N ALA A 18 6.26 -4.38 -3.63
CA ALA A 18 6.51 -5.34 -4.71
C ALA A 18 6.73 -6.77 -4.20
N VAL A 19 7.47 -6.94 -3.10
CA VAL A 19 7.67 -8.24 -2.45
C VAL A 19 6.35 -8.79 -1.92
N PHE A 20 5.55 -7.96 -1.24
CA PHE A 20 4.27 -8.39 -0.70
C PHE A 20 3.28 -8.82 -1.79
N ILE A 21 3.17 -8.03 -2.87
CA ILE A 21 2.32 -8.37 -4.02
C ILE A 21 2.80 -9.66 -4.68
N TYR A 22 4.11 -9.85 -4.84
CA TYR A 22 4.65 -11.09 -5.41
C TYR A 22 4.28 -12.32 -4.56
N LEU A 23 4.45 -12.23 -3.24
CA LEU A 23 4.12 -13.32 -2.31
C LEU A 23 2.62 -13.62 -2.27
N ASN A 24 1.77 -12.59 -2.41
CA ASN A 24 0.32 -12.71 -2.35
C ASN A 24 -0.36 -12.71 -3.72
N TYR A 25 0.41 -12.82 -4.81
CA TYR A 25 -0.11 -12.73 -6.18
C TYR A 25 -1.26 -13.70 -6.42
N LYS A 26 -1.15 -14.93 -5.91
CA LYS A 26 -2.22 -15.94 -6.03
C LYS A 26 -3.49 -15.48 -5.33
N VAL A 27 -3.41 -14.89 -4.14
CA VAL A 27 -4.58 -14.42 -3.39
C VAL A 27 -5.31 -13.33 -4.18
N PHE A 28 -4.56 -12.31 -4.63
CA PHE A 28 -5.12 -11.21 -5.42
C PHE A 28 -5.66 -11.68 -6.77
N ASN A 29 -4.94 -12.54 -7.47
CA ASN A 29 -5.41 -13.07 -8.75
C ASN A 29 -6.71 -13.87 -8.60
N HIS A 30 -6.82 -14.73 -7.58
CA HIS A 30 -8.09 -15.43 -7.30
C HIS A 30 -9.20 -14.47 -6.91
N GLN A 31 -8.90 -13.43 -6.13
CA GLN A 31 -9.87 -12.40 -5.76
C GLN A 31 -10.45 -11.70 -7.01
N ILE A 32 -9.61 -11.37 -7.98
CA ILE A 32 -10.02 -10.77 -9.24
C ILE A 32 -10.80 -11.76 -10.11
N ILE A 33 -10.34 -13.01 -10.24
CA ILE A 33 -11.05 -14.06 -11.00
C ILE A 33 -12.45 -14.30 -10.42
N ASP A 34 -12.60 -14.31 -9.10
CA ASP A 34 -13.90 -14.51 -8.46
C ASP A 34 -14.90 -13.42 -8.86
N VAL A 35 -14.45 -12.18 -8.98
CA VAL A 35 -15.28 -11.02 -9.37
C VAL A 35 -15.48 -10.92 -10.88
N GLN A 36 -14.40 -10.92 -11.66
CA GLN A 36 -14.40 -10.58 -13.08
C GLN A 36 -14.51 -11.80 -14.00
N ARG A 37 -14.31 -13.02 -13.47
CA ARG A 37 -14.25 -14.28 -14.25
C ARG A 37 -13.13 -14.35 -15.28
N VAL A 38 -12.17 -13.44 -15.17
CA VAL A 38 -10.96 -13.39 -16.00
C VAL A 38 -9.74 -13.23 -15.09
N VAL A 39 -8.57 -13.61 -15.61
CA VAL A 39 -7.29 -13.44 -14.91
C VAL A 39 -7.00 -11.97 -14.67
N MET A 40 -6.27 -11.66 -13.60
CA MET A 40 -5.87 -10.29 -13.27
C MET A 40 -4.94 -9.73 -14.36
N ILE A 41 -5.35 -8.61 -14.96
CA ILE A 41 -4.55 -7.88 -15.94
C ILE A 41 -4.19 -6.52 -15.36
N ALA A 42 -2.91 -6.33 -15.04
CA ALA A 42 -2.42 -5.07 -14.53
C ALA A 42 -2.25 -4.06 -15.67
N LYS A 43 -2.87 -2.88 -15.54
CA LYS A 43 -2.71 -1.78 -16.50
C LYS A 43 -1.54 -0.90 -16.06
N PRO A 44 -0.46 -0.75 -16.86
CA PRO A 44 0.72 0.01 -16.44
C PRO A 44 0.41 1.46 -16.04
N ILE A 45 -0.48 2.13 -16.78
CA ILE A 45 -0.89 3.50 -16.46
C ILE A 45 -1.58 3.60 -15.09
N GLY A 46 -2.42 2.60 -14.74
CA GLY A 46 -3.08 2.56 -13.45
C GLY A 46 -2.08 2.36 -12.32
N ILE A 47 -1.12 1.45 -12.50
CA ILE A 47 -0.03 1.22 -11.54
C ILE A 47 0.75 2.51 -11.28
N ILE A 48 1.19 3.18 -12.34
CA ILE A 48 2.03 4.40 -12.23
C ILE A 48 1.26 5.50 -11.49
N VAL A 49 0.01 5.75 -11.84
CA VAL A 49 -0.80 6.80 -11.21
C VAL A 49 -1.09 6.47 -9.75
N THR A 50 -1.45 5.22 -9.44
CA THR A 50 -1.69 4.77 -8.06
C THR A 50 -0.46 4.99 -7.18
N TYR A 51 0.72 4.53 -7.61
CA TYR A 51 1.94 4.74 -6.83
C TYR A 51 2.33 6.21 -6.75
N ALA A 52 2.14 7.01 -7.79
CA ALA A 52 2.41 8.46 -7.71
C ALA A 52 1.57 9.14 -6.62
N VAL A 53 0.28 8.79 -6.53
CA VAL A 53 -0.63 9.33 -5.49
C VAL A 53 -0.24 8.84 -4.09
N ILE A 54 0.06 7.55 -3.94
CA ILE A 54 0.50 6.96 -2.67
C ILE A 54 1.78 7.61 -2.17
N LEU A 55 2.80 7.73 -3.03
CA LEU A 55 4.08 8.33 -2.68
C LEU A 55 3.93 9.81 -2.34
N PHE A 56 3.06 10.54 -3.04
CA PHE A 56 2.74 11.93 -2.72
C PHE A 56 2.10 12.05 -1.33
N ALA A 57 1.09 11.23 -1.03
CA ALA A 57 0.44 11.22 0.28
C ALA A 57 1.45 10.88 1.39
N PHE A 58 2.28 9.86 1.18
CA PHE A 58 3.28 9.45 2.15
C PHE A 58 4.32 10.53 2.41
N TYR A 59 4.82 11.17 1.35
CA TYR A 59 5.71 12.31 1.47
C TYR A 59 5.06 13.49 2.20
N TYR A 60 3.87 13.91 1.76
CA TYR A 60 3.24 15.14 2.22
C TYR A 60 2.80 15.05 3.68
N PHE A 61 2.14 13.95 4.07
CA PHE A 61 1.59 13.79 5.40
C PHE A 61 2.61 13.28 6.42
N ILE A 62 3.50 12.36 6.03
CA ILE A 62 4.43 11.71 6.97
C ILE A 62 5.84 12.29 6.89
N LEU A 63 6.52 12.14 5.74
CA LEU A 63 7.97 12.37 5.65
C LEU A 63 8.35 13.86 5.75
N ARG A 64 7.55 14.76 5.16
CA ARG A 64 7.81 16.20 5.16
C ARG A 64 7.88 16.77 6.59
N THR A 65 6.95 16.35 7.45
CA THR A 65 6.84 16.83 8.84
C THR A 65 7.42 15.87 9.87
N ARG A 66 8.03 14.76 9.41
CA ARG A 66 8.64 13.71 10.24
C ARG A 66 7.66 13.16 11.29
N ARG A 67 6.43 12.85 10.87
CA ARG A 67 5.37 12.31 11.75
C ARG A 67 5.77 10.97 12.38
N PRO A 68 5.25 10.66 13.57
CA PRO A 68 5.58 9.42 14.27
C PRO A 68 5.11 8.18 13.49
N VAL A 69 5.78 7.05 13.73
CA VAL A 69 5.57 5.79 13.00
C VAL A 69 4.11 5.31 13.07
N TYR A 70 3.44 5.49 14.20
CA TYR A 70 2.04 5.07 14.36
C TYR A 70 1.07 5.88 13.48
N GLU A 71 1.34 7.17 13.23
CA GLU A 71 0.55 7.99 12.30
C GLU A 71 0.75 7.50 10.86
N ALA A 72 1.97 7.08 10.49
CA ALA A 72 2.24 6.50 9.18
C ALA A 72 1.50 5.17 8.98
N ALA A 73 1.55 4.29 9.99
CA ALA A 73 0.83 3.02 9.96
C ALA A 73 -0.69 3.24 9.91
N LEU A 74 -1.22 4.18 10.69
CA LEU A 74 -2.65 4.50 10.65
C LEU A 74 -3.07 5.02 9.26
N LEU A 75 -2.30 5.94 8.67
CA LEU A 75 -2.60 6.48 7.35
C LEU A 75 -2.56 5.40 6.26
N GLY A 76 -1.56 4.51 6.29
CA GLY A 76 -1.49 3.36 5.38
C GLY A 76 -2.69 2.41 5.54
N ALA A 77 -3.08 2.10 6.78
CA ALA A 77 -4.26 1.31 7.07
C ALA A 77 -5.54 1.95 6.52
N ILE A 78 -5.69 3.28 6.66
CA ILE A 78 -6.85 4.01 6.17
C ILE A 78 -6.92 3.97 4.65
N ILE A 79 -5.82 4.24 3.94
CA ILE A 79 -5.81 4.29 2.47
C ILE A 79 -6.16 2.92 1.88
N ASN A 80 -5.46 1.87 2.31
CA ASN A 80 -5.74 0.50 1.85
C ASN A 80 -7.12 0.04 2.30
N GLY A 81 -7.51 0.34 3.54
CA GLY A 81 -8.82 0.00 4.08
C GLY A 81 -9.96 0.65 3.30
N VAL A 82 -9.86 1.93 2.93
CA VAL A 82 -10.87 2.60 2.10
C VAL A 82 -10.99 1.92 0.73
N TYR A 83 -9.87 1.60 0.08
CA TYR A 83 -9.88 0.88 -1.20
C TYR A 83 -10.58 -0.49 -1.08
N GLU A 84 -10.14 -1.31 -0.11
CA GLU A 84 -10.65 -2.65 0.11
C GLU A 84 -12.12 -2.67 0.54
N LEU A 85 -12.54 -1.77 1.45
CA LEU A 85 -13.92 -1.67 1.91
C LEU A 85 -14.85 -1.12 0.82
N THR A 86 -14.34 -0.24 -0.05
CA THR A 86 -15.10 0.21 -1.22
C THR A 86 -15.35 -0.97 -2.17
N ASN A 87 -14.32 -1.78 -2.45
CA ASN A 87 -14.49 -3.00 -3.24
C ASN A 87 -15.42 -4.00 -2.55
N TYR A 88 -15.32 -4.17 -1.24
CA TYR A 88 -16.19 -5.06 -0.46
C TYR A 88 -17.65 -4.64 -0.48
N SER A 89 -17.93 -3.33 -0.44
CA SER A 89 -19.30 -2.82 -0.51
C SER A 89 -19.91 -2.93 -1.91
N LEU A 90 -19.10 -2.82 -2.97
CA LEU A 90 -19.58 -2.83 -4.36
C LEU A 90 -19.59 -4.23 -5.00
N LEU A 91 -18.64 -5.10 -4.66
CA LEU A 91 -18.37 -6.35 -5.36
C LEU A 91 -18.78 -7.55 -4.52
N LYS A 92 -19.86 -8.23 -4.93
CA LYS A 92 -20.46 -9.38 -4.22
C LYS A 92 -19.48 -10.50 -3.84
N LYS A 93 -18.39 -10.66 -4.58
CA LYS A 93 -17.40 -11.73 -4.38
C LYS A 93 -16.07 -11.24 -3.83
N TRP A 94 -16.02 -10.00 -3.32
CA TRP A 94 -14.86 -9.52 -2.60
C TRP A 94 -14.76 -10.21 -1.24
N LYS A 95 -13.65 -10.86 -0.94
CA LYS A 95 -13.50 -11.63 0.31
C LYS A 95 -13.03 -10.72 1.43
N LEU A 96 -13.65 -10.85 2.60
CA LEU A 96 -13.23 -10.14 3.80
C LEU A 96 -11.78 -10.48 4.20
N SER A 97 -11.30 -11.68 3.87
CA SER A 97 -9.90 -12.07 4.10
C SER A 97 -8.92 -11.16 3.34
N THR A 98 -9.26 -10.76 2.11
CA THR A 98 -8.44 -9.85 1.30
C THR A 98 -8.44 -8.45 1.89
N VAL A 99 -9.61 -7.98 2.35
CA VAL A 99 -9.77 -6.69 3.03
C VAL A 99 -8.85 -6.61 4.24
N VAL A 100 -8.92 -7.60 5.13
CA VAL A 100 -8.10 -7.61 6.36
C VAL A 100 -6.62 -7.69 6.03
N LEU A 101 -6.24 -8.58 5.10
CA LEU A 101 -4.85 -8.76 4.70
C LEU A 101 -4.23 -7.46 4.18
N ASP A 102 -4.87 -6.82 3.20
CA ASP A 102 -4.30 -5.65 2.53
C ASP A 102 -4.39 -4.38 3.40
N THR A 103 -5.42 -4.27 4.25
CA THR A 103 -5.50 -3.18 5.25
C THR A 103 -4.37 -3.26 6.26
N LEU A 104 -4.09 -4.46 6.80
CA LEU A 104 -2.98 -4.67 7.73
C LEU A 104 -1.63 -4.48 7.05
N TRP A 105 -1.51 -4.85 5.78
CA TRP A 105 -0.31 -4.59 4.99
C TRP A 105 -0.08 -3.10 4.76
N GLY A 106 -1.12 -2.31 4.45
CA GLY A 106 -1.03 -0.86 4.37
C GLY A 106 -0.46 -0.26 5.66
N ALA A 107 -0.94 -0.72 6.82
CA ALA A 107 -0.41 -0.29 8.11
C ALA A 107 1.07 -0.66 8.29
N THR A 108 1.39 -1.91 7.99
CA THR A 108 2.72 -2.48 8.21
C THR A 108 3.76 -1.84 7.28
N SER A 109 3.46 -1.71 6.00
CA SER A 109 4.38 -1.18 4.98
C SER A 109 4.73 0.28 5.23
N TRP A 110 3.75 1.13 5.53
CA TRP A 110 3.96 2.55 5.84
C TRP A 110 4.69 2.73 7.17
N GLY A 111 4.29 2.00 8.21
CA GLY A 111 4.93 2.01 9.52
C GLY A 111 6.38 1.54 9.44
N ALA A 112 6.63 0.37 8.86
CA ALA A 112 7.96 -0.21 8.72
C ALA A 112 8.89 0.69 7.89
N THR A 113 8.41 1.23 6.77
CA THR A 113 9.20 2.16 5.96
C THR A 113 9.61 3.39 6.76
N THR A 114 8.67 3.98 7.49
CA THR A 114 8.92 5.16 8.33
C THR A 114 9.94 4.85 9.43
N TYR A 115 9.75 3.72 10.12
CA TYR A 115 10.64 3.26 11.18
C TYR A 115 12.07 3.06 10.66
N ILE A 116 12.24 2.27 9.59
CA ILE A 116 13.56 1.97 9.00
C ILE A 116 14.23 3.28 8.55
N THR A 117 13.49 4.18 7.91
CA THR A 117 14.03 5.45 7.44
C THR A 117 14.53 6.32 8.59
N TYR A 118 13.78 6.42 9.70
CA TYR A 118 14.14 7.28 10.83
C TYR A 118 15.31 6.72 11.66
N GLN A 119 15.51 5.41 11.65
CA GLN A 119 16.68 4.80 12.30
C GLN A 119 17.97 5.07 11.51
N LEU A 120 17.88 5.21 10.19
CA LEU A 120 19.03 5.43 9.31
C LEU A 120 19.35 6.92 9.08
N PHE A 121 18.39 7.84 9.26
CA PHE A 121 18.49 9.27 8.95
C PHE A 121 17.72 10.16 9.95
#